data_AF-A0A3M6X4W5-F1
#
_entry.id   AF-A0A3M6X4W5-F1
#
_cell.length_a   1.000
_cell.length_b   1.000
_cell.length_c   1.000
_cell.angle_alpha   90.00
_cell.angle_beta   90.00
_cell.angle_gamma   90.00
#
_symmetry.space_group_name_H-M   'P 1'
#
loop_
_entity.id
_entity.type
_entity.pdbx_description
1 polymer ?
#
loop_
_entity_poly.entity_id
_entity_poly.type
_entity_poly.pdbx_seq_one_letter_code
_entity_poly.pdbx_strand_id
1 'polypeptide(L)'
;MEMLSSRAVRATSSLSVRRHCSRSTSVAAVAPQLSRPSCLLHTSATRDATPLPHPTVAGPPPQAPHASVSFPQDRLARKRQQAEQFIQSQKAKVNPDKPTSALQKRFWKNVSIQESEDGLQVMLDTRPVRTAGRQILNLPHHRRGLAMSIAMEWDQLVSAQQALKQHYIPLTSMTSRAMDIANEDKDGNSEARDSIVRMAMRYLGTDTLLCWAPERNIHDPYQKEGEKPLRDRQRDVAEPIIAFLKTHIFPGVDIEPILDESSIVPRSQPEMTRNVIRGWITGLPAFELAALERGVLATKSLLVAARLLVEWSQEYRHLHHEKPMGQGFGINEANEAATLEVMHQIENWGEVEDSHDVEREDMRRQLGSVVLLVS
;
A
#
# COMPACT_ATOMS: atom_id res chain seq x y z
N MET A 1 -17.33 -44.72 -57.16
CA MET A 1 -16.02 -45.31 -57.45
C MET A 1 -15.05 -44.67 -56.47
N GLU A 2 -14.52 -45.49 -55.54
CA GLU A 2 -13.22 -45.43 -54.85
C GLU A 2 -12.51 -44.06 -54.68
N MET A 3 -11.84 -43.71 -53.59
CA MET A 3 -11.44 -44.38 -52.35
C MET A 3 -10.67 -43.33 -51.50
N LEU A 4 -10.70 -43.50 -50.16
CA LEU A 4 -9.58 -43.27 -49.22
C LEU A 4 -9.04 -41.82 -49.05
N SER A 5 -8.56 -41.34 -47.90
CA SER A 5 -8.27 -41.89 -46.57
C SER A 5 -8.09 -40.70 -45.61
N SER A 6 -8.66 -40.79 -44.42
CA SER A 6 -8.45 -39.91 -43.28
C SER A 6 -7.68 -40.66 -42.19
N ARG A 7 -6.62 -40.05 -41.64
CA ARG A 7 -5.99 -40.36 -40.34
C ARG A 7 -5.49 -39.01 -39.78
N ALA A 8 -5.89 -38.45 -38.64
CA ALA A 8 -6.17 -38.90 -37.26
C ALA A 8 -4.97 -38.64 -36.32
N VAL A 9 -5.14 -37.77 -35.31
CA VAL A 9 -4.64 -37.98 -33.93
C VAL A 9 -5.66 -37.45 -32.91
N ARG A 10 -5.86 -38.28 -31.88
CA ARG A 10 -6.89 -38.28 -30.81
C ARG A 10 -6.75 -37.16 -29.78
N ALA A 11 -7.89 -36.70 -29.25
CA ALA A 11 -8.02 -36.27 -27.87
C ALA A 11 -8.96 -37.25 -27.15
N THR A 12 -8.50 -37.87 -26.07
CA THR A 12 -9.29 -38.82 -25.26
C THR A 12 -9.79 -38.13 -24.00
N SER A 13 -11.10 -37.99 -23.90
CA SER A 13 -11.88 -37.76 -22.69
C SER A 13 -12.36 -39.11 -22.13
N SER A 14 -12.35 -39.26 -20.81
CA SER A 14 -13.03 -40.36 -20.09
C SER A 14 -13.21 -39.93 -18.63
N LEU A 15 -14.21 -40.36 -17.86
CA LEU A 15 -15.51 -40.98 -18.12
C LEU A 15 -16.27 -40.75 -16.80
N SER A 16 -17.45 -40.16 -16.86
CA SER A 16 -18.39 -40.03 -15.76
C SER A 16 -19.26 -41.29 -15.70
N VAL A 17 -19.32 -41.94 -14.53
CA VAL A 17 -20.16 -43.13 -14.31
C VAL A 17 -21.29 -42.80 -13.35
N ARG A 18 -22.51 -42.91 -13.87
CA ARG A 18 -23.78 -42.87 -13.13
C ARG A 18 -24.03 -44.19 -12.39
N ARG A 19 -24.65 -44.14 -11.21
CA ARG A 19 -25.47 -45.22 -10.61
C ARG A 19 -26.76 -44.59 -10.09
N HIS A 20 -27.84 -44.66 -10.86
CA HIS A 20 -29.03 -45.51 -10.64
C HIS A 20 -29.69 -45.32 -9.26
N CYS A 21 -30.78 -44.55 -9.23
CA CYS A 21 -31.75 -44.47 -8.14
C CYS A 21 -32.95 -45.36 -8.46
N SER A 22 -33.24 -46.32 -7.59
CA SER A 22 -34.52 -47.01 -7.52
C SER A 22 -35.32 -46.45 -6.33
N ARG A 23 -36.59 -46.12 -6.59
CA ARG A 23 -37.56 -45.61 -5.63
C ARG A 23 -38.23 -46.79 -4.92
N SER A 24 -38.30 -46.76 -3.59
CA SER A 24 -39.31 -47.49 -2.82
C SER A 24 -39.77 -46.62 -1.65
N THR A 25 -41.08 -46.43 -1.59
CA THR A 25 -41.83 -45.69 -0.57
C THR A 25 -42.07 -46.53 0.68
N SER A 26 -41.87 -45.94 1.85
CA SER A 26 -42.50 -46.39 3.11
C SER A 26 -42.52 -45.22 4.11
N VAL A 27 -43.69 -45.02 4.72
CA VAL A 27 -44.01 -43.98 5.70
C VAL A 27 -43.86 -44.57 7.10
N ALA A 28 -43.10 -43.94 8.00
CA ALA A 28 -43.32 -44.00 9.46
C ALA A 28 -42.49 -42.94 10.20
N ALA A 29 -43.13 -42.27 11.16
CA ALA A 29 -42.60 -41.19 11.98
C ALA A 29 -41.80 -41.68 13.19
N VAL A 30 -40.66 -41.06 13.52
CA VAL A 30 -40.06 -41.03 14.87
C VAL A 30 -39.27 -39.70 15.06
N ALA A 31 -39.36 -39.14 16.27
CA ALA A 31 -38.87 -37.85 16.77
C ALA A 31 -37.32 -37.63 16.69
N PRO A 32 -36.80 -36.40 16.91
CA PRO A 32 -35.47 -35.99 16.46
C PRO A 32 -34.38 -36.45 17.42
N GLN A 33 -33.38 -37.17 16.91
CA GLN A 33 -32.11 -37.35 17.61
C GLN A 33 -31.14 -36.25 17.18
N LEU A 34 -30.60 -35.55 18.18
CA LEU A 34 -29.52 -34.58 18.08
C LEU A 34 -28.29 -35.21 17.41
N SER A 35 -28.12 -34.97 16.11
CA SER A 35 -26.88 -35.30 15.40
C SER A 35 -25.81 -34.26 15.77
N ARG A 36 -24.93 -34.62 16.70
CA ARG A 36 -23.65 -33.93 16.92
C ARG A 36 -22.88 -33.89 15.59
N PRO A 37 -22.23 -32.78 15.22
CA PRO A 37 -21.30 -32.80 14.10
C PRO A 37 -20.10 -33.65 14.52
N SER A 38 -19.99 -34.84 13.96
CA SER A 38 -18.78 -35.65 14.06
C SER A 38 -17.65 -34.88 13.39
N CYS A 39 -16.77 -34.31 14.21
CA CYS A 39 -15.49 -33.78 13.78
C CYS A 39 -14.71 -34.92 13.10
N LEU A 40 -14.64 -34.89 11.77
CA LEU A 40 -13.77 -35.78 11.01
C LEU A 40 -12.33 -35.29 11.22
N LEU A 41 -11.72 -35.70 12.32
CA LEU A 41 -10.28 -35.61 12.50
C LEU A 41 -9.65 -36.47 11.40
N HIS A 42 -8.97 -35.82 10.46
CA HIS A 42 -8.30 -36.48 9.35
C HIS A 42 -7.10 -37.26 9.91
N THR A 43 -7.25 -38.57 10.14
CA THR A 43 -6.17 -39.46 10.61
C THR A 43 -5.32 -39.96 9.43
N SER A 44 -5.02 -39.10 8.47
CA SER A 44 -4.01 -39.42 7.46
C SER A 44 -2.65 -39.41 8.15
N ALA A 45 -1.94 -40.53 8.09
CA ALA A 45 -0.55 -40.59 8.53
C ALA A 45 0.25 -39.47 7.85
N THR A 46 1.07 -38.75 8.62
CA THR A 46 1.97 -37.75 8.08
C THR A 46 2.88 -38.45 7.08
N ARG A 47 2.85 -38.01 5.83
CA ARG A 47 3.91 -38.35 4.89
C ARG A 47 5.11 -37.51 5.31
N ASP A 48 6.00 -38.13 6.06
CA ASP A 48 7.28 -37.50 6.37
C ASP A 48 8.03 -37.29 5.05
N ALA A 49 8.58 -36.08 4.87
CA ALA A 49 9.42 -35.80 3.73
C ALA A 49 10.65 -36.71 3.80
N THR A 50 10.83 -37.60 2.83
CA THR A 50 12.04 -38.42 2.73
C THR A 50 13.22 -37.46 2.47
N PRO A 51 14.14 -37.25 3.43
CA PRO A 51 15.29 -36.40 3.17
C PRO A 51 16.13 -37.10 2.10
N LEU A 52 16.43 -36.41 1.01
CA LEU A 52 17.34 -36.93 0.01
C LEU A 52 18.68 -37.22 0.70
N PRO A 53 19.17 -38.47 0.68
CA PRO A 53 20.50 -38.73 1.16
C PRO A 53 21.43 -38.07 0.14
N HIS A 54 22.17 -37.07 0.61
CA HIS A 54 23.36 -36.42 0.02
C HIS A 54 23.10 -35.01 -0.56
N PRO A 55 23.85 -33.99 -0.09
CA PRO A 55 23.92 -32.70 -0.78
C PRO A 55 24.71 -32.87 -2.08
N THR A 56 24.21 -32.32 -3.19
CA THR A 56 24.88 -32.39 -4.50
C THR A 56 26.16 -31.53 -4.59
N VAL A 57 26.60 -30.94 -3.49
CA VAL A 57 27.87 -30.20 -3.37
C VAL A 57 28.45 -30.45 -1.99
N ALA A 58 29.60 -31.12 -1.92
CA ALA A 58 30.40 -31.17 -0.71
C ALA A 58 31.07 -29.80 -0.52
N GLY A 59 30.57 -29.02 0.44
CA GLY A 59 31.15 -27.75 0.83
C GLY A 59 30.55 -27.30 2.16
N PRO A 60 31.24 -26.44 2.93
CA PRO A 60 30.61 -25.76 4.05
C PRO A 60 29.32 -25.07 3.53
N PRO A 61 28.27 -24.99 4.36
CA PRO A 61 27.07 -24.25 3.98
C PRO A 61 27.50 -22.87 3.46
N PRO A 62 26.90 -22.37 2.38
CA PRO A 62 27.19 -21.02 1.92
C PRO A 62 27.04 -20.07 3.10
N GLN A 63 28.00 -19.16 3.26
CA GLN A 63 27.91 -18.14 4.29
C GLN A 63 26.57 -17.42 4.13
N ALA A 64 25.93 -17.11 5.27
CA ALA A 64 24.69 -16.35 5.26
C ALA A 64 24.89 -15.13 4.34
N PRO A 65 23.98 -14.87 3.40
CA PRO A 65 24.08 -13.69 2.57
C PRO A 65 24.22 -12.48 3.51
N HIS A 66 25.33 -11.77 3.38
CA HIS A 66 25.47 -10.51 4.08
C HIS A 66 24.70 -9.49 3.28
N ALA A 67 23.75 -8.80 3.92
CA ALA A 67 23.08 -7.65 3.34
C ALA A 67 24.13 -6.76 2.67
N SER A 68 24.10 -6.71 1.34
CA SER A 68 25.08 -5.94 0.58
C SER A 68 24.87 -4.48 0.98
N VAL A 69 25.83 -3.91 1.70
CA VAL A 69 25.82 -2.49 2.03
C VAL A 69 25.80 -1.75 0.70
N SER A 70 24.64 -1.22 0.31
CA SER A 70 24.50 -0.50 -0.95
C SER A 70 25.35 0.76 -0.85
N PHE A 71 26.55 0.75 -1.43
CA PHE A 71 27.41 1.93 -1.42
C PHE A 71 26.81 3.00 -2.35
N PRO A 72 27.04 4.30 -2.10
CA PRO A 72 26.64 5.37 -3.02
C PRO A 72 27.10 5.14 -4.47
N GLN A 73 28.22 4.43 -4.64
CA GLN A 73 28.79 4.05 -5.94
C GLN A 73 27.89 3.05 -6.70
N ASP A 74 27.24 2.12 -6.02
CA ASP A 74 26.33 1.14 -6.63
C ASP A 74 25.07 1.80 -7.19
N ARG A 75 24.61 2.87 -6.53
CA ARG A 75 23.49 3.70 -7.03
C ARG A 75 23.88 4.44 -8.31
N LEU A 76 25.11 4.97 -8.38
CA LEU A 76 25.64 5.63 -9.57
C LEU A 76 25.84 4.64 -10.73
N ALA A 77 26.37 3.44 -10.44
CA ALA A 77 26.55 2.37 -11.42
C ALA A 77 25.21 1.92 -12.02
N ARG A 78 24.19 1.70 -11.18
CA ARG A 78 22.82 1.39 -11.65
C ARG A 78 22.24 2.49 -12.53
N LYS A 79 22.41 3.77 -12.16
CA LYS A 79 21.99 4.90 -13.01
C LYS A 79 22.68 4.90 -14.37
N ARG A 80 23.99 4.61 -14.42
CA ARG A 80 24.73 4.50 -15.69
C ARG A 80 24.20 3.34 -16.55
N GLN A 81 24.01 2.17 -15.95
CA GLN A 81 23.43 1.01 -16.65
C GLN A 81 22.03 1.31 -17.21
N GLN A 82 21.17 1.99 -16.44
CA GLN A 82 19.85 2.41 -16.93
C GLN A 82 19.94 3.41 -18.09
N ALA A 83 20.87 4.36 -18.04
CA ALA A 83 21.10 5.30 -19.13
C ALA A 83 21.64 4.60 -20.39
N GLU A 84 22.51 3.59 -20.24
CA GLU A 84 23.00 2.77 -21.34
C GLU A 84 21.90 1.90 -21.95
N GLN A 85 21.09 1.25 -21.11
CA GLN A 85 19.90 0.49 -21.54
C GLN A 85 18.90 1.39 -22.27
N PHE A 86 18.74 2.64 -21.82
CA PHE A 86 17.93 3.64 -22.52
C PHE A 86 18.49 3.93 -23.92
N ILE A 87 19.79 4.23 -24.04
CA ILE A 87 20.44 4.46 -25.34
C ILE A 87 20.31 3.23 -26.26
N GLN A 88 20.44 2.02 -25.73
CA GLN A 88 20.27 0.77 -26.48
C GLN A 88 18.82 0.58 -26.93
N SER A 89 17.85 0.85 -26.06
CA SER A 89 16.41 0.74 -26.36
C SER A 89 15.98 1.69 -27.50
N GLN A 90 16.60 2.87 -27.58
CA GLN A 90 16.39 3.84 -28.67
C GLN A 90 16.91 3.33 -30.03
N LYS A 91 18.00 2.57 -30.04
CA LYS A 91 18.60 2.04 -31.28
C LYS A 91 17.82 0.85 -31.85
N ALA A 92 17.01 0.17 -31.05
CA ALA A 92 16.20 -0.94 -31.51
C ALA A 92 15.02 -0.41 -32.36
N LYS A 93 14.79 -0.97 -33.56
CA LYS A 93 13.61 -0.63 -34.39
C LYS A 93 12.33 -1.19 -33.77
N VAL A 94 11.22 -0.45 -33.87
CA VAL A 94 9.87 -0.93 -33.48
C VAL A 94 9.29 -1.69 -34.66
N ASN A 95 8.79 -2.90 -34.41
CA ASN A 95 8.20 -3.73 -35.45
C ASN A 95 6.70 -3.38 -35.60
N PRO A 96 6.23 -2.85 -36.75
CA PRO A 96 4.88 -2.32 -36.90
C PRO A 96 3.78 -3.39 -36.71
N ASP A 97 4.09 -4.67 -36.92
CA ASP A 97 3.14 -5.79 -36.77
C ASP A 97 2.81 -6.15 -35.32
N LYS A 98 3.48 -5.54 -34.33
CA LYS A 98 3.26 -5.78 -32.89
C LYS A 98 3.10 -4.45 -32.14
N PRO A 99 1.88 -3.87 -32.09
CA PRO A 99 1.62 -2.57 -31.46
C PRO A 99 1.89 -2.58 -29.94
N THR A 100 1.79 -3.72 -29.28
CA THR A 100 2.18 -3.89 -27.87
C THR A 100 3.68 -3.67 -27.63
N SER A 101 4.54 -3.85 -28.65
CA SER A 101 5.97 -3.55 -28.55
C SER A 101 6.30 -2.05 -28.57
N ALA A 102 5.38 -1.21 -29.07
CA ALA A 102 5.57 0.24 -29.08
C ALA A 102 5.56 0.84 -27.66
N LEU A 103 4.76 0.28 -26.75
CA LEU A 103 4.73 0.68 -25.34
C LEU A 103 5.92 0.14 -24.54
N GLN A 104 6.66 -0.84 -25.07
CA GLN A 104 7.88 -1.35 -24.41
C GLN A 104 9.01 -0.31 -24.41
N LYS A 105 8.91 0.75 -25.22
CA LYS A 105 9.91 1.82 -25.30
C LYS A 105 9.33 3.13 -24.83
N ARG A 106 10.18 3.94 -24.20
CA ARG A 106 9.87 5.35 -23.93
C ARG A 106 9.89 6.10 -25.26
N PHE A 107 8.81 6.82 -25.55
CA PHE A 107 8.64 7.56 -26.81
C PHE A 107 8.92 9.07 -26.69
N TRP A 108 9.25 9.56 -25.49
CA TRP A 108 9.59 10.96 -25.23
C TRP A 108 11.05 11.12 -24.82
N LYS A 109 11.68 12.23 -25.21
CA LYS A 109 13.07 12.53 -24.85
C LYS A 109 13.12 13.46 -23.64
N ASN A 110 12.50 14.62 -23.75
CA ASN A 110 12.57 15.68 -22.76
C ASN A 110 11.27 15.73 -21.95
N VAL A 111 11.39 16.00 -20.66
CA VAL A 111 10.26 16.35 -19.81
C VAL A 111 10.44 17.79 -19.34
N SER A 112 9.43 18.63 -19.55
CA SER A 112 9.44 20.04 -19.16
C SER A 112 8.15 20.43 -18.47
N ILE A 113 8.17 21.57 -17.79
CA ILE A 113 6.98 22.16 -17.18
C ILE A 113 6.65 23.41 -17.98
N GLN A 114 5.41 23.48 -18.45
CA GLN A 114 4.89 24.65 -19.14
C GLN A 114 3.80 25.29 -18.30
N GLU A 115 3.85 26.62 -18.22
CA GLU A 115 2.81 27.42 -17.59
C GLU A 115 1.77 27.82 -18.66
N SER A 116 0.50 27.67 -18.31
CA SER A 116 -0.68 27.96 -19.10
C SER A 116 -1.62 28.85 -18.27
N GLU A 117 -2.61 29.48 -18.90
CA GLU A 117 -3.66 30.23 -18.20
C GLU A 117 -4.42 29.35 -17.21
N ASP A 118 -4.57 28.06 -17.51
CA ASP A 118 -5.28 27.12 -16.66
C ASP A 118 -4.42 26.60 -15.48
N GLY A 119 -3.10 26.73 -15.53
CA GLY A 119 -2.18 26.15 -14.54
C GLY A 119 -0.84 25.66 -15.09
N LEU A 120 -0.20 24.75 -14.34
CA LEU A 120 1.07 24.11 -14.67
C LEU A 120 0.83 22.76 -15.33
N GLN A 121 1.45 22.54 -16.48
CA GLN A 121 1.34 21.31 -17.26
C GLN A 121 2.71 20.64 -17.37
N VAL A 122 2.74 19.32 -17.16
CA VAL A 122 3.93 18.51 -17.43
C VAL A 122 3.90 18.05 -18.89
N MET A 123 4.94 18.41 -19.64
CA MET A 123 5.06 18.17 -21.06
C MET A 123 6.09 17.07 -21.34
N LEU A 124 5.69 16.08 -22.13
CA LEU A 124 6.54 15.06 -22.73
C LEU A 124 6.88 15.48 -24.16
N ASP A 125 8.08 16.01 -24.36
CA ASP A 125 8.48 16.77 -25.55
C ASP A 125 7.52 17.93 -25.87
N THR A 126 6.48 17.67 -26.67
CA THR A 126 5.46 18.64 -27.06
C THR A 126 4.06 18.28 -26.60
N ARG A 127 3.88 17.13 -25.94
CA ARG A 127 2.56 16.59 -25.57
C ARG A 127 2.35 16.64 -24.06
N PRO A 128 1.21 17.15 -23.56
CA PRO A 128 0.95 17.16 -22.12
C PRO A 128 0.69 15.74 -21.60
N VAL A 129 1.12 15.49 -20.36
CA VAL A 129 0.72 14.32 -19.58
C VAL A 129 -0.80 14.37 -19.36
N ARG A 130 -1.46 13.20 -19.47
CA ARG A 130 -2.90 13.07 -19.33
C ARG A 130 -3.26 12.08 -18.24
N THR A 131 -4.40 12.32 -17.60
CA THR A 131 -5.02 11.39 -16.65
C THR A 131 -5.55 10.15 -17.37
N ALA A 132 -5.90 9.11 -16.61
CA ALA A 132 -6.56 7.92 -17.16
C ALA A 132 -7.87 8.28 -17.89
N GLY A 133 -8.58 9.32 -17.42
CA GLY A 133 -9.75 9.92 -18.06
C GLY A 133 -9.46 10.74 -19.32
N ARG A 134 -8.22 10.73 -19.84
CA ARG A 134 -7.74 11.46 -21.03
C ARG A 134 -7.77 12.99 -20.89
N GLN A 135 -8.02 13.51 -19.69
CA GLN A 135 -7.94 14.94 -19.40
C GLN A 135 -6.48 15.35 -19.25
N ILE A 136 -6.15 16.62 -19.52
CA ILE A 136 -4.80 17.14 -19.31
C ILE A 136 -4.55 17.22 -17.80
N LEU A 137 -3.41 16.70 -17.35
CA LEU A 137 -3.01 16.81 -15.94
C LEU A 137 -2.54 18.25 -15.68
N ASN A 138 -3.43 19.07 -15.17
CA ASN A 138 -3.21 20.49 -14.96
C ASN A 138 -3.17 20.79 -13.45
N LEU A 139 -2.05 21.33 -12.99
CA LEU A 139 -1.81 21.62 -11.58
C LEU A 139 -2.00 23.12 -11.29
N PRO A 140 -2.46 23.51 -10.10
CA PRO A 140 -2.48 24.91 -9.70
C PRO A 140 -1.09 25.56 -9.71
N HIS A 141 -0.99 26.85 -10.05
CA HIS A 141 0.29 27.59 -10.14
C HIS A 141 1.14 27.53 -8.85
N HIS A 142 0.50 27.53 -7.68
CA HIS A 142 1.20 27.45 -6.40
C HIS A 142 1.87 26.08 -6.15
N ARG A 143 1.48 25.02 -6.88
CA ARG A 143 2.00 23.65 -6.71
C ARG A 143 3.15 23.33 -7.68
N ARG A 144 4.06 24.30 -7.88
CA ARG A 144 5.23 24.15 -8.76
C ARG A 144 6.16 23.02 -8.30
N GLY A 145 6.32 22.84 -6.99
CA GLY A 145 7.10 21.73 -6.42
C GLY A 145 6.57 20.37 -6.86
N LEU A 146 5.27 20.14 -6.72
CA LEU A 146 4.61 18.91 -7.19
C LEU A 146 4.75 18.71 -8.70
N ALA A 147 4.57 19.75 -9.51
CA ALA A 147 4.76 19.68 -10.96
C ALA A 147 6.20 19.27 -11.33
N MET A 148 7.21 19.78 -10.61
CA MET A 148 8.61 19.35 -10.77
C MET A 148 8.82 17.90 -10.37
N SER A 149 8.23 17.45 -9.26
CA SER A 149 8.33 16.06 -8.83
C SER A 149 7.67 15.10 -9.82
N ILE A 150 6.53 15.46 -10.41
CA ILE A 150 5.89 14.70 -11.49
C ILE A 150 6.78 14.72 -12.76
N ALA A 151 7.35 15.85 -13.13
CA ALA A 151 8.28 15.91 -14.26
C ALA A 151 9.48 14.95 -14.06
N MET A 152 10.03 14.91 -12.84
CA MET A 152 11.09 13.97 -12.49
C MET A 152 10.62 12.52 -12.54
N GLU A 153 9.41 12.22 -12.06
CA GLU A 153 8.79 10.90 -12.11
C GLU A 153 8.74 10.37 -13.56
N TRP A 154 8.27 11.18 -14.50
CA TRP A 154 8.22 10.85 -15.93
C TRP A 154 9.58 10.79 -16.61
N ASP A 155 10.55 11.57 -16.13
CA ASP A 155 11.91 11.54 -16.64
C ASP A 155 12.70 10.31 -16.19
N GLN A 156 12.33 9.67 -15.06
CA GLN A 156 12.96 8.42 -14.63
C GLN A 156 12.40 7.17 -15.32
N LEU A 157 11.30 7.29 -16.07
CA LEU A 157 10.72 6.14 -16.77
C LEU A 157 11.63 5.66 -17.92
N VAL A 158 11.87 4.36 -17.95
CA VAL A 158 12.65 3.67 -18.98
C VAL A 158 11.76 3.19 -20.13
N SER A 159 10.48 2.92 -19.86
CA SER A 159 9.49 2.53 -20.88
C SER A 159 8.13 3.18 -20.68
N ALA A 160 7.36 3.33 -21.76
CA ALA A 160 5.99 3.80 -21.67
C ALA A 160 5.07 2.83 -20.90
N GLN A 161 5.40 1.54 -20.86
CA GLN A 161 4.68 0.55 -20.07
C GLN A 161 4.83 0.77 -18.56
N GLN A 162 5.96 1.31 -18.10
CA GLN A 162 6.11 1.69 -16.68
C GLN A 162 5.13 2.81 -16.30
N ALA A 163 4.78 3.71 -17.22
CA ALA A 163 3.77 4.75 -16.98
C ALA A 163 2.36 4.18 -16.72
N LEU A 164 2.11 2.91 -17.02
CA LEU A 164 0.83 2.25 -16.71
C LEU A 164 0.80 1.66 -15.29
N LYS A 165 1.93 1.67 -14.58
CA LYS A 165 2.09 1.04 -13.27
C LYS A 165 2.15 2.09 -12.18
N GLN A 166 1.18 2.05 -11.26
CA GLN A 166 1.05 2.98 -10.14
C GLN A 166 2.34 3.20 -9.33
N HIS A 167 3.13 2.14 -9.11
CA HIS A 167 4.34 2.21 -8.30
C HIS A 167 5.50 2.95 -9.00
N TYR A 168 5.46 3.09 -10.33
CA TYR A 168 6.40 3.91 -11.09
C TYR A 168 5.94 5.36 -11.22
N ILE A 169 4.63 5.62 -11.14
CA ILE A 169 4.05 6.96 -11.27
C ILE A 169 3.14 7.37 -10.09
N PRO A 170 3.61 7.27 -8.83
CA PRO A 170 2.76 7.51 -7.66
C PRO A 170 2.17 8.93 -7.60
N LEU A 171 2.97 9.97 -7.91
CA LEU A 171 2.54 11.36 -7.84
C LEU A 171 1.57 11.71 -8.96
N THR A 172 1.82 11.25 -10.19
CA THR A 172 0.91 11.45 -11.32
C THR A 172 -0.47 10.91 -10.99
N SER A 173 -0.53 9.68 -10.49
CA SER A 173 -1.81 9.04 -10.20
C SER A 173 -2.50 9.62 -8.96
N MET A 174 -1.75 9.99 -7.92
CA MET A 174 -2.33 10.70 -6.77
C MET A 174 -2.89 12.08 -7.16
N THR A 175 -2.19 12.79 -8.05
CA THR A 175 -2.67 14.07 -8.59
C THR A 175 -3.91 13.86 -9.45
N SER A 176 -3.93 12.82 -10.30
CA SER A 176 -5.13 12.44 -11.05
C SER A 176 -6.30 12.16 -10.10
N ARG A 177 -6.07 11.39 -9.03
CA ARG A 177 -7.08 11.08 -8.02
C ARG A 177 -7.63 12.34 -7.34
N ALA A 178 -6.76 13.30 -6.99
CA ALA A 178 -7.17 14.58 -6.43
C ALA A 178 -8.01 15.41 -7.42
N MET A 179 -7.64 15.42 -8.70
CA MET A 179 -8.42 16.10 -9.74
C MET A 179 -9.78 15.47 -9.96
N ASP A 180 -9.85 14.13 -9.97
CA ASP A 180 -11.11 13.40 -10.11
C ASP A 180 -12.07 13.75 -8.95
N ILE A 181 -11.57 13.75 -7.70
CA ILE A 181 -12.34 14.21 -6.53
C ILE A 181 -12.81 15.66 -6.69
N ALA A 182 -11.92 16.56 -7.09
CA ALA A 182 -12.26 17.99 -7.25
C ALA A 182 -13.29 18.22 -8.36
N ASN A 183 -13.25 17.43 -9.43
CA ASN A 183 -14.22 17.51 -10.53
C ASN A 183 -15.59 16.97 -10.09
N GLU A 184 -15.62 15.81 -9.42
CA GLU A 184 -16.86 15.26 -8.86
C GLU A 184 -17.51 16.25 -7.88
N ASP A 185 -16.73 16.85 -6.96
CA ASP A 185 -17.23 17.85 -6.01
C ASP A 185 -17.87 19.07 -6.73
N LYS A 186 -17.27 19.53 -7.84
CA LYS A 186 -17.79 20.64 -8.65
C LYS A 186 -19.10 20.28 -9.34
N ASP A 187 -19.22 19.04 -9.80
CA ASP A 187 -20.41 18.51 -10.45
C ASP A 187 -21.54 18.17 -9.44
N GLY A 188 -21.31 18.40 -8.14
CA GLY A 188 -22.23 18.07 -7.07
C GLY A 188 -22.31 16.56 -6.77
N ASN A 189 -21.35 15.78 -7.27
CA ASN A 189 -21.22 14.35 -6.98
C ASN A 189 -20.21 14.16 -5.84
N SER A 190 -20.62 13.50 -4.74
CA SER A 190 -19.73 13.23 -3.60
C SER A 190 -19.35 11.75 -3.47
N GLU A 191 -19.56 10.92 -4.50
CA GLU A 191 -19.31 9.48 -4.44
C GLU A 191 -17.87 9.11 -4.09
N ALA A 192 -16.85 9.70 -4.75
CA ALA A 192 -15.46 9.42 -4.41
C ALA A 192 -15.12 9.86 -2.98
N ARG A 193 -15.56 11.05 -2.59
CA ARG A 193 -15.35 11.62 -1.24
C ARG A 193 -15.97 10.73 -0.18
N ASP A 194 -17.22 10.36 -0.33
CA ASP A 194 -17.93 9.49 0.60
C ASP A 194 -17.28 8.11 0.69
N SER A 195 -16.76 7.60 -0.43
CA SER A 195 -16.01 6.34 -0.45
C SER A 195 -14.73 6.42 0.39
N ILE A 196 -13.97 7.51 0.25
CA ILE A 196 -12.75 7.75 1.04
C ILE A 196 -13.10 7.91 2.52
N VAL A 197 -14.13 8.70 2.84
CA VAL A 197 -14.61 8.88 4.22
C VAL A 197 -15.00 7.54 4.83
N ARG A 198 -15.79 6.71 4.13
CA ARG A 198 -16.14 5.35 4.61
C ARG A 198 -14.91 4.48 4.82
N MET A 199 -13.94 4.53 3.91
CA MET A 199 -12.69 3.79 4.02
C MET A 199 -11.90 4.23 5.26
N ALA A 200 -11.67 5.53 5.42
CA ALA A 200 -10.93 6.09 6.55
C ALA A 200 -11.62 5.79 7.91
N MET A 201 -12.95 5.89 7.96
CA MET A 201 -13.71 5.57 9.18
C MET A 201 -13.68 4.08 9.53
N ARG A 202 -13.49 3.17 8.56
CA ARG A 202 -13.24 1.74 8.85
C ARG A 202 -11.86 1.56 9.49
N TYR A 203 -10.84 2.23 8.98
CA TYR A 203 -9.51 2.19 9.58
C TYR A 203 -9.48 2.82 10.97
N LEU A 204 -10.26 3.88 11.26
CA LEU A 204 -10.38 4.39 12.63
C LEU A 204 -10.88 3.32 13.62
N GLY A 205 -11.77 2.43 13.17
CA GLY A 205 -12.28 1.33 14.00
C GLY A 205 -11.25 0.23 14.27
N THR A 206 -10.15 0.20 13.51
CA THR A 206 -9.06 -0.78 13.61
C THR A 206 -7.70 -0.09 13.51
N ASP A 207 -7.56 1.11 14.07
CA ASP A 207 -6.40 1.95 13.82
C ASP A 207 -5.15 1.37 14.51
N THR A 208 -4.04 1.29 13.78
CA THR A 208 -2.76 0.74 14.28
C THR A 208 -2.34 1.38 15.60
N LEU A 209 -2.55 2.69 15.79
CA LEU A 209 -2.15 3.38 17.02
C LEU A 209 -3.06 3.11 18.23
N LEU A 210 -4.22 2.48 18.02
CA LEU A 210 -5.21 2.21 19.07
C LEU A 210 -5.27 0.72 19.46
N CYS A 211 -4.52 -0.13 18.73
CA CYS A 211 -4.44 -1.57 18.94
C CYS A 211 -3.23 -1.91 19.80
N TRP A 212 -3.37 -1.86 21.12
CA TRP A 212 -2.24 -2.06 22.04
C TRP A 212 -2.07 -3.52 22.47
N ALA A 213 -0.83 -3.90 22.73
CA ALA A 213 -0.49 -5.17 23.35
C ALA A 213 -1.10 -5.26 24.76
N PRO A 214 -1.49 -6.47 25.21
CA PRO A 214 -2.00 -6.69 26.56
C PRO A 214 -1.04 -6.17 27.63
N GLU A 215 -1.57 -5.77 28.79
CA GLU A 215 -0.79 -5.34 29.96
C GLU A 215 0.14 -6.45 30.45
N ARG A 216 -0.31 -7.69 30.29
CA ARG A 216 0.46 -8.89 30.66
C ARG A 216 0.52 -9.82 29.47
N ASN A 217 1.70 -9.90 28.85
CA ASN A 217 1.96 -10.88 27.80
C ASN A 217 2.82 -12.02 28.38
N ILE A 218 2.25 -13.21 28.48
CA ILE A 218 2.96 -14.41 28.94
C ILE A 218 3.99 -14.93 27.94
N HIS A 219 3.95 -14.43 26.70
CA HIS A 219 4.81 -14.82 25.59
C HIS A 219 5.81 -13.72 25.21
N ASP A 220 5.88 -12.63 25.98
CA ASP A 220 6.88 -11.59 25.75
C ASP A 220 8.27 -12.24 25.92
N PRO A 221 9.13 -12.23 24.89
CA PRO A 221 10.43 -12.86 24.98
C PRO A 221 11.22 -12.17 26.10
N TYR A 222 11.56 -12.93 27.15
CA TYR A 222 12.42 -12.59 28.29
C TYR A 222 12.79 -11.10 28.36
N GLN A 223 12.09 -10.34 29.21
CA GLN A 223 12.43 -8.94 29.50
C GLN A 223 13.93 -8.82 29.77
N LYS A 224 14.69 -8.32 28.79
CA LYS A 224 16.10 -7.99 29.00
C LYS A 224 16.14 -6.80 29.92
N GLU A 225 17.10 -6.79 30.84
CA GLU A 225 17.26 -5.71 31.81
C GLU A 225 17.44 -4.37 31.06
N GLY A 226 16.47 -3.46 31.22
CA GLY A 226 16.46 -2.13 30.59
C GLY A 226 15.56 -1.96 29.35
N GLU A 227 14.95 -3.02 28.81
CA GLU A 227 13.99 -2.91 27.70
C GLU A 227 12.56 -2.64 28.20
N LYS A 228 11.86 -1.67 27.59
CA LYS A 228 10.45 -1.40 27.87
C LYS A 228 9.57 -2.48 27.24
N PRO A 229 8.47 -2.90 27.88
CA PRO A 229 7.50 -3.80 27.26
C PRO A 229 6.89 -3.14 26.02
N LEU A 230 6.45 -3.97 25.07
CA LEU A 230 5.90 -3.52 23.79
C LEU A 230 4.75 -2.50 23.96
N ARG A 231 3.84 -2.75 24.92
CA ARG A 231 2.73 -1.83 25.21
C ARG A 231 3.22 -0.43 25.57
N ASP A 232 4.28 -0.31 26.36
CA ASP A 232 4.81 0.99 26.76
C ASP A 232 5.46 1.70 25.57
N ARG A 233 6.16 0.97 24.68
CA ARG A 233 6.68 1.54 23.42
C ARG A 233 5.54 2.03 22.52
N GLN A 234 4.45 1.25 22.42
CA GLN A 234 3.26 1.64 21.65
C GLN A 234 2.64 2.93 22.20
N ARG A 235 2.55 3.06 23.53
CA ARG A 235 2.06 4.28 24.19
C ARG A 235 2.98 5.47 23.95
N ASP A 236 4.29 5.30 24.13
CA ASP A 236 5.29 6.35 23.92
C ASP A 236 5.19 6.98 22.51
N VAL A 237 4.85 6.16 21.50
CA VAL A 237 4.70 6.62 20.11
C VAL A 237 3.29 7.15 19.82
N ALA A 238 2.24 6.47 20.29
CA ALA A 238 0.85 6.80 19.97
C ALA A 238 0.34 8.04 20.73
N GLU A 239 0.65 8.16 22.02
CA GLU A 239 0.11 9.22 22.89
C GLU A 239 0.46 10.64 22.39
N PRO A 240 1.71 10.95 21.98
CA PRO A 240 2.04 12.27 21.44
C PRO A 240 1.29 12.61 20.14
N ILE A 241 1.08 11.61 19.27
CA ILE A 241 0.33 11.77 18.01
C ILE A 241 -1.14 12.07 18.32
N ILE A 242 -1.75 11.27 19.21
CA ILE A 242 -3.13 11.44 19.63
C ILE A 242 -3.33 12.79 20.33
N ALA A 243 -2.42 13.17 21.23
CA ALA A 243 -2.49 14.43 21.96
C ALA A 243 -2.43 15.64 21.00
N PHE A 244 -1.54 15.61 20.01
CA PHE A 244 -1.47 16.64 18.98
C PHE A 244 -2.80 16.75 18.22
N LEU A 245 -3.34 15.62 17.75
CA LEU A 245 -4.59 15.59 16.99
C LEU A 245 -5.78 16.08 17.83
N LYS A 246 -5.90 15.62 19.09
CA LYS A 246 -6.95 16.10 20.02
C LYS A 246 -6.85 17.60 20.28
N THR A 247 -5.64 18.15 20.35
CA THR A 247 -5.43 19.57 20.67
C THR A 247 -5.73 20.47 19.47
N HIS A 248 -5.23 20.11 18.29
CA HIS A 248 -5.19 21.02 17.14
C HIS A 248 -6.24 20.73 16.07
N ILE A 249 -6.73 19.49 15.97
CA ILE A 249 -7.56 19.05 14.84
C ILE A 249 -8.95 18.59 15.29
N PHE A 250 -9.01 17.86 16.41
CA PHE A 250 -10.24 17.32 16.97
C PHE A 250 -10.47 17.81 18.41
N PRO A 251 -10.62 19.14 18.64
CA PRO A 251 -10.79 19.67 19.99
C PRO A 251 -12.01 19.06 20.67
N GLY A 252 -11.81 18.53 21.88
CA GLY A 252 -12.87 17.98 22.72
C GLY A 252 -13.32 16.56 22.38
N VAL A 253 -12.62 15.83 21.49
CA VAL A 253 -12.90 14.41 21.26
C VAL A 253 -12.11 13.52 22.20
N ASP A 254 -12.66 12.35 22.52
CA ASP A 254 -11.94 11.28 23.21
C ASP A 254 -11.61 10.16 22.24
N ILE A 255 -10.32 9.84 22.16
CA ILE A 255 -9.77 8.77 21.34
C ILE A 255 -9.20 7.75 22.32
N GLU A 256 -9.83 6.58 22.36
CA GLU A 256 -9.49 5.52 23.31
C GLU A 256 -8.86 4.31 22.58
N PRO A 257 -8.06 3.49 23.27
CA PRO A 257 -7.63 2.21 22.73
C PRO A 257 -8.83 1.32 22.35
N ILE A 258 -8.76 0.66 21.19
CA ILE A 258 -9.88 -0.13 20.65
C ILE A 258 -9.92 -1.56 21.21
N LEU A 259 -8.81 -2.08 21.70
CA LEU A 259 -8.75 -3.42 22.29
C LEU A 259 -8.95 -3.38 23.82
N ASP A 260 -9.38 -4.51 24.36
CA ASP A 260 -9.47 -4.76 25.79
C ASP A 260 -8.56 -5.96 26.13
N GLU A 261 -8.10 -6.06 27.39
CA GLU A 261 -7.22 -7.16 27.84
C GLU A 261 -7.81 -8.54 27.57
N SER A 262 -9.14 -8.63 27.57
CA SER A 262 -9.88 -9.89 27.44
C SER A 262 -10.41 -10.17 26.03
N SER A 263 -10.23 -9.25 25.08
CA SER A 263 -10.91 -9.32 23.77
C SER A 263 -10.06 -8.78 22.62
N ILE A 264 -9.96 -9.60 21.57
CA ILE A 264 -9.41 -9.19 20.28
C ILE A 264 -10.44 -8.44 19.40
N VAL A 265 -11.68 -8.34 19.84
CA VAL A 265 -12.75 -7.65 19.10
C VAL A 265 -12.67 -6.15 19.36
N PRO A 266 -12.50 -5.31 18.33
CA PRO A 266 -12.40 -3.86 18.50
C PRO A 266 -13.67 -3.23 19.06
N ARG A 267 -13.51 -2.38 20.07
CA ARG A 267 -14.54 -1.48 20.56
C ARG A 267 -14.65 -0.27 19.66
N SER A 268 -15.88 0.20 19.46
CA SER A 268 -16.13 1.42 18.68
C SER A 268 -15.77 2.66 19.49
N GLN A 269 -15.15 3.64 18.82
CA GLN A 269 -14.96 4.98 19.38
C GLN A 269 -16.31 5.63 19.74
N PRO A 270 -16.34 6.57 20.71
CA PRO A 270 -17.54 7.34 21.03
C PRO A 270 -18.18 7.98 19.79
N GLU A 271 -19.51 8.05 19.76
CA GLU A 271 -20.24 8.56 18.60
C GLU A 271 -19.85 10.00 18.24
N MET A 272 -19.67 10.85 19.26
CA MET A 272 -19.18 12.22 19.10
C MET A 272 -17.82 12.25 18.40
N THR A 273 -16.85 11.46 18.87
CA THR A 273 -15.52 11.33 18.24
C THR A 273 -15.63 10.92 16.78
N ARG A 274 -16.43 9.90 16.49
CA ARG A 274 -16.63 9.41 15.11
C ARG A 274 -17.24 10.47 14.21
N ASN A 275 -18.20 11.25 14.72
CA ASN A 275 -18.87 12.30 13.95
C ASN A 275 -17.94 13.49 13.69
N VAL A 276 -17.14 13.92 14.68
CA VAL A 276 -16.14 15.00 14.52
C VAL A 276 -15.08 14.60 13.50
N ILE A 277 -14.49 13.41 13.65
CA ILE A 277 -13.46 12.92 12.71
C ILE A 277 -14.05 12.76 11.31
N ARG A 278 -15.26 12.20 11.17
CA ARG A 278 -15.95 12.10 9.88
C ARG A 278 -16.15 13.47 9.24
N GLY A 279 -16.62 14.45 10.01
CA GLY A 279 -16.81 15.82 9.55
C GLY A 279 -15.52 16.47 9.06
N TRP A 280 -14.43 16.30 9.81
CA TRP A 280 -13.10 16.78 9.41
C TRP A 280 -12.64 16.18 8.09
N ILE A 281 -12.69 14.85 7.93
CA ILE A 281 -12.29 14.18 6.68
C ILE A 281 -13.16 14.68 5.51
N THR A 282 -14.47 14.81 5.73
CA THR A 282 -15.41 15.27 4.70
C THR A 282 -15.10 16.69 4.25
N GLY A 283 -14.62 17.55 5.15
CA GLY A 283 -14.23 18.93 4.88
C GLY A 283 -12.85 19.10 4.22
N LEU A 284 -12.07 18.04 4.03
CA LEU A 284 -10.74 18.17 3.44
C LEU A 284 -10.79 18.57 1.96
N PRO A 285 -9.91 19.47 1.50
CA PRO A 285 -9.77 19.76 0.09
C PRO A 285 -9.27 18.52 -0.68
N ALA A 286 -9.51 18.50 -1.99
CA ALA A 286 -9.38 17.29 -2.80
C ALA A 286 -7.96 16.68 -2.82
N PHE A 287 -6.92 17.52 -2.80
CA PHE A 287 -5.52 17.07 -2.75
C PHE A 287 -5.19 16.43 -1.39
N GLU A 288 -5.64 17.06 -0.31
CA GLU A 288 -5.44 16.64 1.06
C GLU A 288 -6.24 15.37 1.36
N LEU A 289 -7.43 15.22 0.77
CA LEU A 289 -8.22 14.00 0.86
C LEU A 289 -7.56 12.82 0.12
N ALA A 290 -7.03 13.05 -1.08
CA ALA A 290 -6.28 12.03 -1.82
C ALA A 290 -4.97 11.64 -1.10
N ALA A 291 -4.31 12.62 -0.48
CA ALA A 291 -3.13 12.42 0.36
C ALA A 291 -3.47 11.58 1.60
N LEU A 292 -4.57 11.90 2.29
CA LEU A 292 -5.07 11.14 3.42
C LEU A 292 -5.42 9.70 3.01
N GLU A 293 -6.14 9.52 1.90
CA GLU A 293 -6.48 8.20 1.35
C GLU A 293 -5.23 7.34 1.19
N ARG A 294 -4.19 7.88 0.55
CA ARG A 294 -2.91 7.18 0.38
C ARG A 294 -2.24 6.88 1.71
N GLY A 295 -2.15 7.86 2.60
CA GLY A 295 -1.50 7.72 3.90
C GLY A 295 -2.15 6.64 4.75
N VAL A 296 -3.49 6.66 4.87
CA VAL A 296 -4.27 5.68 5.64
C VAL A 296 -4.03 4.27 5.09
N LEU A 297 -4.07 4.10 3.77
CA LEU A 297 -3.89 2.80 3.14
C LEU A 297 -2.46 2.26 3.32
N ALA A 298 -1.46 3.13 3.34
CA ALA A 298 -0.07 2.77 3.57
C ALA A 298 0.14 2.34 5.04
N THR A 299 -0.18 3.22 5.99
CA THR A 299 0.11 3.02 7.42
C THR A 299 -0.88 2.12 8.14
N LYS A 300 -2.04 1.85 7.54
CA LYS A 300 -3.21 1.24 8.18
C LYS A 300 -3.73 2.04 9.38
N SER A 301 -3.37 3.33 9.47
CA SER A 301 -3.73 4.23 10.56
C SER A 301 -4.20 5.57 10.01
N LEU A 302 -5.43 5.93 10.37
CA LEU A 302 -5.96 7.27 10.13
C LEU A 302 -5.20 8.31 10.94
N LEU A 303 -4.85 8.00 12.19
CA LEU A 303 -4.19 8.94 13.07
C LEU A 303 -2.76 9.28 12.60
N VAL A 304 -1.96 8.28 12.18
CA VAL A 304 -0.63 8.54 11.59
C VAL A 304 -0.75 9.36 10.31
N ALA A 305 -1.69 8.98 9.43
CA ALA A 305 -1.88 9.67 8.16
C ALA A 305 -2.34 11.13 8.35
N ALA A 306 -3.28 11.37 9.27
CA ALA A 306 -3.75 12.72 9.62
C ALA A 306 -2.62 13.56 10.22
N ARG A 307 -1.83 12.98 11.12
CA ARG A 307 -0.68 13.67 11.74
C ARG A 307 0.36 14.09 10.71
N LEU A 308 0.70 13.20 9.76
CA LEU A 308 1.63 13.51 8.68
C LEU A 308 1.04 14.55 7.72
N LEU A 309 -0.22 14.41 7.32
CA LEU A 309 -0.92 15.35 6.45
C LEU A 309 -0.87 16.77 7.01
N VAL A 310 -1.24 16.93 8.28
CA VAL A 310 -1.28 18.24 8.95
C VAL A 310 0.11 18.88 9.06
N GLU A 311 1.17 18.09 9.25
CA GLU A 311 2.54 18.62 9.33
C GLU A 311 3.03 19.20 7.99
N TRP A 312 2.56 18.66 6.85
CA TRP A 312 3.12 19.01 5.54
C TRP A 312 2.17 19.77 4.62
N SER A 313 0.86 19.72 4.87
CA SER A 313 -0.12 20.41 4.03
C SER A 313 -0.07 21.92 4.19
N GLN A 314 -0.09 22.63 3.05
CA GLN A 314 -0.17 24.09 3.01
C GLN A 314 -1.43 24.66 3.70
N GLU A 315 -2.53 23.92 3.73
CA GLU A 315 -3.79 24.31 4.40
C GLU A 315 -3.63 24.48 5.92
N TYR A 316 -2.71 23.70 6.50
CA TYR A 316 -2.45 23.69 7.94
C TYR A 316 -1.19 24.46 8.33
N ARG A 317 -0.67 25.31 7.45
CA ARG A 317 0.55 26.09 7.67
C ARG A 317 0.50 26.96 8.93
N HIS A 318 -0.68 27.39 9.36
CA HIS A 318 -0.87 28.15 10.60
C HIS A 318 -0.55 27.34 11.88
N LEU A 319 -0.57 26.00 11.81
CA LEU A 319 -0.17 25.11 12.89
C LEU A 319 1.33 24.77 12.87
N HIS A 320 2.04 25.16 11.80
CA HIS A 320 3.48 24.97 11.68
C HIS A 320 4.16 26.08 12.47
N HIS A 321 4.25 25.92 13.80
CA HIS A 321 5.11 26.78 14.61
C HIS A 321 6.57 26.64 14.14
N GLU A 322 7.41 27.66 14.37
CA GLU A 322 8.85 27.66 14.08
C GLU A 322 9.56 26.57 14.90
N LYS A 323 9.45 25.32 14.45
CA LYS A 323 10.19 24.20 15.00
C LYS A 323 11.62 24.28 14.46
N PRO A 324 12.64 24.01 15.28
CA PRO A 324 14.00 23.81 14.80
C PRO A 324 14.01 22.77 13.67
N MET A 325 14.83 23.00 12.64
CA MET A 325 15.04 22.02 11.56
C MET A 325 15.32 20.64 12.16
N GLY A 326 14.51 19.65 11.80
CA GLY A 326 14.66 18.25 12.25
C GLY A 326 13.77 17.82 13.43
N GLN A 327 12.86 18.66 13.93
CA GLN A 327 11.88 18.28 14.96
C GLN A 327 10.42 18.14 14.46
N GLY A 328 10.24 18.01 13.14
CA GLY A 328 8.92 17.80 12.54
C GLY A 328 8.50 16.33 12.52
N PHE A 329 7.19 16.07 12.46
CA PHE A 329 6.68 14.72 12.21
C PHE A 329 6.76 14.40 10.70
N GLY A 330 7.86 13.77 10.30
CA GLY A 330 8.18 13.47 8.92
C GLY A 330 7.86 12.03 8.52
N ILE A 331 8.44 11.64 7.38
CA ILE A 331 8.28 10.31 6.78
C ILE A 331 8.82 9.21 7.71
N ASN A 332 9.93 9.47 8.40
CA ASN A 332 10.57 8.48 9.25
C ASN A 332 9.75 8.23 10.52
N GLU A 333 9.27 9.30 11.15
CA GLU A 333 8.44 9.26 12.35
C GLU A 333 7.10 8.57 12.04
N ALA A 334 6.49 8.89 10.90
CA ALA A 334 5.27 8.22 10.43
C ALA A 334 5.50 6.73 10.10
N ASN A 335 6.63 6.39 9.48
CA ASN A 335 7.00 5.00 9.20
C ASN A 335 7.21 4.21 10.49
N GLU A 336 8.00 4.75 11.43
CA GLU A 336 8.23 4.13 12.74
C GLU A 336 6.93 3.91 13.50
N ALA A 337 6.04 4.90 13.53
CA ALA A 337 4.73 4.77 14.17
C ALA A 337 3.85 3.69 13.53
N ALA A 338 3.91 3.52 12.21
CA ALA A 338 3.15 2.51 11.50
C ALA A 338 3.73 1.09 11.63
N THR A 339 5.06 0.97 11.79
CA THR A 339 5.77 -0.31 11.78
C THR A 339 6.36 -0.70 13.13
N LEU A 340 6.00 -0.02 14.23
CA LEU A 340 6.59 -0.22 15.56
C LEU A 340 6.58 -1.70 15.98
N GLU A 341 5.45 -2.37 15.78
CA GLU A 341 5.30 -3.79 16.09
C GLU A 341 6.27 -4.64 15.26
N VAL A 342 6.32 -4.42 13.95
CA VAL A 342 7.24 -5.14 13.04
C VAL A 342 8.69 -4.94 13.48
N MET A 343 9.07 -3.72 13.86
CA MET A 343 10.42 -3.42 14.35
C MET A 343 10.72 -4.17 15.66
N HIS A 344 9.77 -4.21 16.59
CA HIS A 344 9.92 -5.00 17.82
C HIS A 344 10.11 -6.50 17.53
N GLN A 345 9.37 -7.04 16.56
CA GLN A 345 9.52 -8.43 16.13
C GLN A 345 10.88 -8.70 15.48
N ILE A 346 11.38 -7.78 14.65
CA ILE A 346 12.70 -7.86 14.03
C ILE A 346 13.81 -7.83 15.09
N GLU A 347 13.70 -6.97 16.11
CA GLU A 347 14.68 -6.90 17.21
C GLU A 347 14.76 -8.22 18.00
N ASN A 348 13.63 -8.92 18.14
CA ASN A 348 13.55 -10.17 18.91
C ASN A 348 13.88 -11.41 18.08
N TRP A 349 13.51 -11.44 16.80
CA TRP A 349 13.52 -12.66 15.96
C TRP A 349 14.30 -12.53 14.66
N GLY A 350 14.86 -11.35 14.38
CA GLY A 350 15.62 -11.07 13.17
C GLY A 350 14.77 -10.55 12.01
N GLU A 351 15.44 -9.92 11.04
CA GLU A 351 14.82 -9.40 9.82
C GLU A 351 14.61 -10.54 8.81
N VAL A 352 13.44 -10.55 8.15
CA VAL A 352 13.18 -11.42 7.01
C VAL A 352 13.51 -10.64 5.74
N GLU A 353 14.61 -11.02 5.09
CA GLU A 353 15.05 -10.46 3.81
C GLU A 353 13.96 -10.63 2.71
N ASP A 354 13.93 -9.69 1.77
CA ASP A 354 12.94 -9.58 0.69
C ASP A 354 11.47 -9.36 1.15
N SER A 355 11.26 -9.15 2.46
CA SER A 355 9.95 -8.83 3.04
C SER A 355 9.99 -7.52 3.81
N HIS A 356 10.65 -7.51 4.98
CA HIS A 356 10.64 -6.34 5.86
C HIS A 356 11.40 -5.15 5.28
N ASP A 357 12.50 -5.40 4.59
CA ASP A 357 13.33 -4.38 3.95
C ASP A 357 12.60 -3.73 2.76
N VAL A 358 11.92 -4.53 1.94
CA VAL A 358 11.10 -4.07 0.82
C VAL A 358 9.92 -3.26 1.31
N GLU A 359 9.19 -3.74 2.32
CA GLU A 359 8.05 -3.03 2.90
C GLU A 359 8.47 -1.70 3.53
N ARG A 360 9.62 -1.65 4.22
CA ARG A 360 10.16 -0.41 4.80
C ARG A 360 10.42 0.65 3.73
N GLU A 361 11.06 0.27 2.63
CA GLU A 361 11.34 1.22 1.55
C GLU A 361 10.07 1.60 0.77
N ASP A 362 9.13 0.66 0.60
CA ASP A 362 7.85 0.94 -0.05
C ASP A 362 6.98 1.89 0.78
N MET A 363 6.93 1.72 2.10
CA MET A 363 6.23 2.62 3.01
C MET A 363 6.78 4.04 2.92
N ARG A 364 8.11 4.21 2.99
CA ARG A 364 8.76 5.52 2.82
C ARG A 364 8.43 6.17 1.48
N ARG A 365 8.41 5.38 0.40
CA ARG A 365 8.01 5.84 -0.93
C ARG A 365 6.56 6.33 -0.94
N GLN A 366 5.64 5.58 -0.32
CA GLN A 366 4.22 5.96 -0.24
C GLN A 366 4.02 7.22 0.62
N LEU A 367 4.64 7.31 1.80
CA LEU A 367 4.55 8.48 2.67
C LEU A 367 5.22 9.72 2.06
N GLY A 368 6.34 9.54 1.35
CA GLY A 368 6.97 10.62 0.59
C GLY A 368 6.05 11.18 -0.50
N SER A 369 5.27 10.32 -1.16
CA SER A 369 4.27 10.78 -2.14
C SER A 369 3.11 11.56 -1.51
N VAL A 370 2.71 11.22 -0.29
CA VAL A 370 1.72 11.99 0.50
C VAL A 370 2.26 13.40 0.76
N VAL A 371 3.49 13.49 1.29
CA VAL A 371 4.14 14.77 1.60
C VAL A 371 4.25 15.65 0.35
N LEU A 372 4.81 15.13 -0.74
CA LEU A 372 4.99 15.88 -1.98
C LEU A 372 3.67 16.34 -2.62
N LEU A 373 2.58 15.59 -2.44
CA LEU A 373 1.27 15.98 -2.97
C LEU A 373 0.74 17.26 -2.29
N VAL A 374 0.98 17.44 -1.00
CA VAL A 374 0.37 18.50 -0.18
C VAL A 374 1.32 19.64 0.22
N SER A 375 2.61 19.49 -0.05
CA SER A 375 3.67 20.47 0.28
C SER A 375 3.67 21.70 -0.62
#